data_AF-A0A841M7V4-F1
#
_entry.id   AF-A0A841M7V4-F1
#
_cell.length_a   1.000
_cell.length_b   1.000
_cell.length_c   1.000
_cell.angle_alpha   90.00
_cell.angle_beta   90.00
_cell.angle_gamma   90.00
#
_symmetry.space_group_name_H-M   'P 1'
#
loop_
_entity.id
_entity.type
_entity.pdbx_description
1 polymer ?
#
loop_
_entity_poly.entity_id
_entity_poly.type
_entity_poly.pdbx_seq_one_letter_code
_entity_poly.pdbx_strand_id
1 'polypeptide(L)'
;MTKYVNDPHAAEAGVYSDSAWDVVSNLDPWVASSLLQKAIRRGDVALAVAAGLRLHQLRGAAIWSRLLLITIEDIGIASPDALSLVVKTAKLSRGAPNGDFIGALANIIETLALAPKCRCSDYLVCAARYHPAYEDELCMVGKHTVDQRIAMAVDSSLPILTRAIAAWYASGLNWSGESRVGKGDLPQLMAAFANAGVPDKFLSDVAYACGRTRHPIAIMLPVLWAAAHSSENSVWPYTTDVALPVSPAIRGVPAYAYDKHTYAGKAAIGRFALQNDQVAEVLSKWVADFRAADAAAMAAFYVDAIPVRPQFLWQGSADLERLGREADFFKIGFPIDGIEELVEAVSHNLGQLNALRARRLLAKTDKGAK
;
A
#
# COMPACT_ATOMS: atom_id res chain seq x y z
N MET A 1 -26.53 -17.40 -16.50
CA MET A 1 -27.34 -16.26 -15.98
C MET A 1 -26.40 -15.09 -15.71
N THR A 2 -26.07 -14.30 -16.73
CA THR A 2 -25.24 -13.08 -16.66
C THR A 2 -26.14 -11.87 -16.87
N LYS A 3 -27.15 -11.70 -16.02
CA LYS A 3 -28.02 -10.52 -16.06
C LYS A 3 -27.44 -9.48 -15.11
N TYR A 4 -26.97 -8.38 -15.70
CA TYR A 4 -26.61 -7.11 -15.07
C TYR A 4 -25.35 -7.11 -14.19
N VAL A 5 -24.18 -7.28 -14.79
CA VAL A 5 -22.89 -7.02 -14.11
C VAL A 5 -22.71 -5.54 -13.77
N ASN A 6 -23.49 -4.63 -14.37
CA ASN A 6 -23.32 -3.18 -14.20
C ASN A 6 -24.39 -2.54 -13.31
N ASP A 7 -25.44 -3.27 -12.97
CA ASP A 7 -26.46 -2.76 -12.06
C ASP A 7 -26.06 -3.13 -10.63
N PRO A 8 -26.35 -2.26 -9.66
CA PRO A 8 -26.12 -2.61 -8.28
C PRO A 8 -27.02 -3.77 -7.87
N HIS A 9 -26.48 -4.65 -7.02
CA HIS A 9 -27.30 -5.72 -6.47
C HIS A 9 -28.40 -5.07 -5.60
N ALA A 10 -29.61 -5.66 -5.54
CA ALA A 10 -30.66 -5.12 -4.68
C ALA A 10 -30.24 -5.02 -3.19
N ALA A 11 -29.27 -5.83 -2.79
CA ALA A 11 -28.65 -5.81 -1.46
C ALA A 11 -27.66 -4.65 -1.24
N GLU A 12 -27.27 -3.94 -2.30
CA GLU A 12 -26.34 -2.81 -2.29
C GLU A 12 -27.07 -1.45 -2.29
N ALA A 13 -28.38 -1.45 -2.53
CA ALA A 13 -29.19 -0.24 -2.55
C ALA A 13 -29.19 0.45 -1.17
N GLY A 14 -28.77 1.73 -1.13
CA GLY A 14 -28.69 2.53 0.09
C GLY A 14 -27.38 2.41 0.88
N VAL A 15 -26.43 1.57 0.44
CA VAL A 15 -25.11 1.43 1.08
C VAL A 15 -24.13 2.51 0.64
N TYR A 16 -24.37 3.14 -0.52
CA TYR A 16 -23.58 4.25 -1.06
C TYR A 16 -24.49 5.33 -1.64
N SER A 17 -23.92 6.50 -1.92
CA SER A 17 -24.61 7.52 -2.72
C SER A 17 -24.66 7.11 -4.19
N ASP A 18 -25.80 7.31 -4.86
CA ASP A 18 -25.96 7.02 -6.29
C ASP A 18 -24.84 7.69 -7.13
N SER A 19 -24.45 8.91 -6.72
CA SER A 19 -23.34 9.64 -7.35
C SER A 19 -21.99 8.91 -7.31
N ALA A 20 -21.69 8.16 -6.25
CA ALA A 20 -20.45 7.38 -6.15
C ALA A 20 -20.52 6.08 -6.96
N TRP A 21 -21.71 5.51 -7.11
CA TRP A 21 -21.90 4.31 -7.93
C TRP A 21 -21.76 4.59 -9.41
N ASP A 22 -22.34 5.70 -9.87
CA ASP A 22 -22.24 6.15 -11.27
C ASP A 22 -20.78 6.28 -11.72
N VAL A 23 -19.89 6.68 -10.79
CA VAL A 23 -18.44 6.77 -11.01
C VAL A 23 -17.81 5.39 -11.24
N VAL A 24 -18.22 4.37 -10.48
CA VAL A 24 -17.51 3.07 -10.43
C VAL A 24 -18.12 2.00 -11.33
N SER A 25 -19.39 2.13 -11.72
CA SER A 25 -20.15 1.11 -12.46
C SER A 25 -19.45 0.62 -13.73
N ASN A 26 -18.73 1.50 -14.42
CA ASN A 26 -18.02 1.20 -15.67
C ASN A 26 -16.52 0.92 -15.50
N LEU A 27 -16.02 0.82 -14.27
CA LEU A 27 -14.61 0.56 -14.01
C LEU A 27 -14.23 -0.89 -14.28
N ASP A 28 -13.05 -1.06 -14.88
CA ASP A 28 -12.39 -2.36 -14.93
C ASP A 28 -11.81 -2.75 -13.55
N PRO A 29 -11.46 -4.03 -13.33
CA PRO A 29 -11.00 -4.48 -12.02
C PRO A 29 -9.68 -3.82 -11.55
N TRP A 30 -8.82 -3.36 -12.46
CA TRP A 30 -7.55 -2.73 -12.12
C TRP A 30 -7.78 -1.30 -11.62
N VAL A 31 -8.63 -0.53 -12.30
CA VAL A 31 -8.99 0.81 -11.86
C VAL A 31 -9.81 0.76 -10.58
N ALA A 32 -10.78 -0.16 -10.46
CA ALA A 32 -11.54 -0.35 -9.22
C ALA A 32 -10.63 -0.70 -8.03
N SER A 33 -9.63 -1.59 -8.22
CA SER A 33 -8.68 -1.93 -7.16
C SER A 33 -7.70 -0.82 -6.81
N SER A 34 -7.30 -0.01 -7.80
CA SER A 34 -6.49 1.19 -7.61
C SER A 34 -7.26 2.26 -6.82
N LEU A 35 -8.52 2.51 -7.22
CA LEU A 35 -9.41 3.47 -6.58
C LEU A 35 -9.72 3.07 -5.14
N LEU A 36 -10.12 1.83 -4.90
CA LEU A 36 -10.40 1.32 -3.55
C LEU A 36 -9.25 1.61 -2.58
N GLN A 37 -8.04 1.21 -2.93
CA GLN A 37 -6.88 1.37 -2.06
C GLN A 37 -6.59 2.86 -1.78
N LYS A 38 -6.59 3.70 -2.82
CA LYS A 38 -6.24 5.12 -2.68
C LYS A 38 -7.34 5.94 -2.00
N ALA A 39 -8.60 5.59 -2.23
CA ALA A 39 -9.73 6.19 -1.53
C ALA A 39 -9.67 5.86 -0.04
N ILE A 40 -9.41 4.59 0.34
CA ILE A 40 -9.13 4.22 1.73
C ILE A 40 -7.98 5.07 2.28
N ARG A 41 -6.82 5.08 1.61
CA ARG A 41 -5.61 5.83 2.01
C ARG A 41 -5.87 7.32 2.26
N ARG A 42 -6.76 7.96 1.49
CA ARG A 42 -7.10 9.39 1.56
C ARG A 42 -8.30 9.70 2.46
N GLY A 43 -8.94 8.68 3.02
CA GLY A 43 -10.15 8.80 3.83
C GLY A 43 -11.41 9.18 3.04
N ASP A 44 -11.48 8.84 1.76
CA ASP A 44 -12.67 9.00 0.94
C ASP A 44 -13.59 7.78 1.09
N VAL A 45 -14.46 7.83 2.09
CA VAL A 45 -15.38 6.73 2.44
C VAL A 45 -16.30 6.37 1.28
N ALA A 46 -16.92 7.36 0.64
CA ALA A 46 -17.93 7.12 -0.39
C ALA A 46 -17.33 6.42 -1.61
N LEU A 47 -16.20 6.91 -2.14
CA LEU A 47 -15.53 6.25 -3.26
C LEU A 47 -14.88 4.93 -2.87
N ALA A 48 -14.38 4.80 -1.64
CA ALA A 48 -13.80 3.54 -1.17
C ALA A 48 -14.86 2.43 -1.16
N VAL A 49 -16.02 2.67 -0.53
CA VAL A 49 -17.12 1.69 -0.44
C VAL A 49 -17.61 1.32 -1.84
N ALA A 50 -17.91 2.30 -2.69
CA ALA A 50 -18.37 2.05 -4.05
C ALA A 50 -17.35 1.23 -4.86
N ALA A 51 -16.07 1.60 -4.82
CA ALA A 51 -15.01 0.89 -5.52
C ALA A 51 -14.79 -0.53 -5.00
N GLY A 52 -14.95 -0.75 -3.68
CA GLY A 52 -14.82 -2.06 -3.06
C GLY A 52 -15.96 -3.01 -3.40
N LEU A 53 -17.20 -2.52 -3.39
CA LEU A 53 -18.37 -3.28 -3.86
C LEU A 53 -18.23 -3.63 -5.35
N ARG A 54 -17.84 -2.65 -6.18
CA ARG A 54 -17.55 -2.91 -7.60
C ARG A 54 -16.47 -3.97 -7.78
N LEU A 55 -15.37 -3.88 -7.03
CA LEU A 55 -14.30 -4.86 -7.11
C LEU A 55 -14.77 -6.25 -6.66
N HIS A 56 -15.62 -6.33 -5.64
CA HIS A 56 -16.25 -7.58 -5.21
C HIS A 56 -17.15 -8.18 -6.30
N GLN A 57 -17.99 -7.39 -6.97
CA GLN A 57 -18.76 -7.89 -8.12
C GLN A 57 -17.86 -8.46 -9.22
N LEU A 58 -16.71 -7.82 -9.47
CA LEU A 58 -15.77 -8.21 -10.53
C LEU A 58 -14.84 -9.38 -10.17
N ARG A 59 -14.54 -9.58 -8.88
CA ARG A 59 -13.48 -10.50 -8.40
C ARG A 59 -13.90 -11.44 -7.26
N GLY A 60 -15.13 -11.32 -6.77
CA GLY A 60 -15.68 -12.10 -5.66
C GLY A 60 -14.79 -12.06 -4.41
N ALA A 61 -14.58 -13.24 -3.81
CA ALA A 61 -13.83 -13.43 -2.58
C ALA A 61 -12.35 -12.97 -2.61
N ALA A 62 -11.78 -12.65 -3.78
CA ALA A 62 -10.43 -12.08 -3.84
C ALA A 62 -10.33 -10.72 -3.12
N ILE A 63 -11.45 -9.99 -2.96
CA ILE A 63 -11.53 -8.72 -2.22
C ILE A 63 -10.95 -8.84 -0.81
N TRP A 64 -11.17 -9.96 -0.11
CA TRP A 64 -10.72 -10.14 1.26
C TRP A 64 -9.19 -10.18 1.39
N SER A 65 -8.51 -10.74 0.39
CA SER A 65 -7.04 -10.73 0.36
C SER A 65 -6.51 -9.33 0.09
N ARG A 66 -7.24 -8.57 -0.75
CA ARG A 66 -6.90 -7.19 -1.07
C ARG A 66 -7.10 -6.27 0.13
N LEU A 67 -8.22 -6.37 0.84
CA LEU A 67 -8.47 -5.59 2.06
C LEU A 67 -7.46 -5.93 3.16
N LEU A 68 -7.10 -7.19 3.32
CA LEU A 68 -6.05 -7.58 4.26
C LEU A 68 -4.71 -6.93 3.93
N LEU A 69 -4.30 -6.93 2.65
CA LEU A 69 -3.08 -6.26 2.22
C LEU A 69 -3.15 -4.74 2.44
N ILE A 70 -4.27 -4.09 2.06
CA ILE A 70 -4.49 -2.65 2.30
C ILE A 70 -4.40 -2.33 3.80
N THR A 71 -4.97 -3.18 4.64
CA THR A 71 -4.93 -2.98 6.10
C THR A 71 -3.50 -3.03 6.63
N ILE A 72 -2.68 -3.93 6.11
CA ILE A 72 -1.27 -4.03 6.52
C ILE A 72 -0.44 -2.87 5.95
N GLU A 73 -0.67 -2.51 4.69
CA GLU A 73 0.12 -1.52 3.93
C GLU A 73 -0.24 -0.06 4.27
N ASP A 74 -1.53 0.26 4.35
CA ASP A 74 -2.01 1.65 4.44
C ASP A 74 -2.48 2.04 5.85
N ILE A 75 -2.90 1.07 6.67
CA ILE A 75 -3.33 1.30 8.06
C ILE A 75 -2.19 0.90 9.02
N GLY A 76 -1.63 -0.28 8.85
CA GLY A 76 -0.45 -0.75 9.58
C GLY A 76 -0.65 -0.75 11.11
N ILE A 77 0.36 -0.25 11.83
CA ILE A 77 0.34 -0.16 13.31
C ILE A 77 -0.59 0.94 13.84
N ALA A 78 -1.17 1.77 12.97
CA ALA A 78 -2.00 2.90 13.37
C ALA A 78 -3.38 2.48 13.89
N SER A 79 -3.85 1.28 13.52
CA SER A 79 -5.08 0.71 14.04
C SER A 79 -5.04 -0.82 14.07
N PRO A 80 -4.51 -1.43 15.15
CA PRO A 80 -4.57 -2.88 15.37
C PRO A 80 -6.00 -3.43 15.31
N ASP A 81 -6.98 -2.66 15.78
CA ASP A 81 -8.38 -3.08 15.77
C ASP A 81 -8.97 -3.19 14.37
N ALA A 82 -8.56 -2.32 13.43
CA ALA A 82 -8.94 -2.45 12.02
C ALA A 82 -8.39 -3.75 11.41
N LEU A 83 -7.14 -4.13 11.74
CA LEU A 83 -6.57 -5.42 11.35
C LEU A 83 -7.38 -6.58 11.93
N SER A 84 -7.69 -6.54 13.23
CA SER A 84 -8.52 -7.57 13.87
C SER A 84 -9.90 -7.73 13.23
N LEU A 85 -10.55 -6.62 12.87
CA LEU A 85 -11.85 -6.63 12.19
C LEU A 85 -11.74 -7.33 10.83
N VAL A 86 -10.75 -6.98 10.02
CA VAL A 86 -10.54 -7.59 8.69
C VAL A 86 -10.18 -9.07 8.82
N VAL A 87 -9.33 -9.45 9.77
CA VAL A 87 -8.97 -10.86 10.03
C VAL A 87 -10.19 -11.66 10.45
N LYS A 88 -10.99 -11.15 11.39
CA LYS A 88 -12.22 -11.81 11.86
C LYS A 88 -13.18 -12.04 10.71
N THR A 89 -13.44 -11.02 9.88
CA THR A 89 -14.39 -11.16 8.78
C THR A 89 -13.85 -12.04 7.66
N ALA A 90 -12.56 -11.98 7.34
CA ALA A 90 -11.94 -12.88 6.36
C ALA A 90 -11.96 -14.35 6.80
N LYS A 91 -11.97 -14.64 8.11
CA LYS A 91 -12.17 -15.98 8.64
C LYS A 91 -13.63 -16.44 8.46
N LEU A 92 -14.59 -15.57 8.77
CA LEU A 92 -16.03 -15.88 8.66
C LEU A 92 -16.49 -16.05 7.19
N SER A 93 -15.95 -15.27 6.27
CA SER A 93 -16.30 -15.31 4.84
C SER A 93 -15.91 -16.61 4.14
N ARG A 94 -15.14 -17.50 4.78
CA ARG A 94 -14.76 -18.81 4.26
C ARG A 94 -15.79 -19.92 4.50
N GLY A 95 -16.79 -19.69 5.37
CA GLY A 95 -17.67 -20.76 5.84
C GLY A 95 -19.18 -20.49 5.83
N ALA A 96 -19.62 -19.26 5.53
CA ALA A 96 -21.04 -18.91 5.58
C ALA A 96 -21.65 -18.79 4.17
N PRO A 97 -22.67 -19.60 3.82
CA PRO A 97 -23.37 -19.46 2.54
C PRO A 97 -24.39 -18.29 2.50
N ASN A 98 -24.86 -17.81 3.66
CA ASN A 98 -26.12 -17.03 3.76
C ASN A 98 -26.05 -15.77 4.65
N GLY A 99 -24.90 -15.13 4.82
CA GLY A 99 -24.78 -13.87 5.59
C GLY A 99 -24.96 -12.61 4.73
N ASP A 100 -25.33 -11.48 5.35
CA ASP A 100 -25.22 -10.15 4.72
C ASP A 100 -23.74 -9.75 4.59
N PHE A 101 -23.10 -10.30 3.56
CA PHE A 101 -21.70 -10.04 3.23
C PHE A 101 -21.48 -8.63 2.71
N ILE A 102 -22.49 -8.02 2.09
CA ILE A 102 -22.38 -6.72 1.46
C ILE A 102 -22.32 -5.63 2.52
N GLY A 103 -23.22 -5.66 3.50
CA GLY A 103 -23.17 -4.75 4.65
C GLY A 103 -21.86 -4.87 5.43
N ALA A 104 -21.40 -6.11 5.68
CA ALA A 104 -20.12 -6.35 6.35
C ALA A 104 -18.91 -5.83 5.54
N LEU A 105 -18.91 -6.03 4.22
CA LEU A 105 -17.86 -5.53 3.33
C LEU A 105 -17.82 -4.00 3.33
N ALA A 106 -18.97 -3.33 3.18
CA ALA A 106 -19.06 -1.89 3.19
C ALA A 106 -18.59 -1.28 4.52
N ASN A 107 -19.06 -1.84 5.65
CA ASN A 107 -18.65 -1.40 6.98
C ASN A 107 -17.14 -1.51 7.21
N ILE A 108 -16.52 -2.59 6.73
CA ILE A 108 -15.06 -2.74 6.80
C ILE A 108 -14.34 -1.68 5.99
N ILE A 109 -14.78 -1.45 4.75
CA ILE A 109 -14.13 -0.47 3.88
C ILE A 109 -14.26 0.94 4.46
N GLU A 110 -15.44 1.28 4.99
CA GLU A 110 -15.68 2.52 5.73
C GLU A 110 -14.74 2.62 6.95
N THR A 111 -14.66 1.58 7.77
CA THR A 111 -13.75 1.53 8.92
C THR A 111 -12.30 1.76 8.50
N LEU A 112 -11.84 1.12 7.43
CA LEU A 112 -10.48 1.31 6.92
C LEU A 112 -10.25 2.72 6.38
N ALA A 113 -11.24 3.31 5.68
CA ALA A 113 -11.16 4.67 5.18
C ALA A 113 -11.10 5.70 6.33
N LEU A 114 -11.80 5.48 7.44
CA LEU A 114 -11.79 6.37 8.60
C LEU A 114 -10.60 6.15 9.54
N ALA A 115 -9.98 4.97 9.56
CA ALA A 115 -8.87 4.66 10.45
C ALA A 115 -7.63 5.57 10.23
N PRO A 116 -6.81 5.83 11.26
CA PRO A 116 -5.48 6.39 11.08
C PRO A 116 -4.63 5.57 10.09
N LYS A 117 -3.83 6.25 9.27
CA LYS A 117 -3.03 5.63 8.19
C LYS A 117 -1.56 5.63 8.54
N CYS A 118 -0.89 4.50 8.32
CA CYS A 118 0.55 4.36 8.48
C CYS A 118 1.12 3.42 7.41
N ARG A 119 1.94 3.99 6.52
CA ARG A 119 2.65 3.27 5.47
C ARG A 119 4.02 2.73 5.88
N CYS A 120 4.38 2.83 7.16
CA CYS A 120 5.70 2.41 7.64
C CYS A 120 6.00 0.93 7.35
N SER A 121 4.99 0.07 7.27
CA SER A 121 5.17 -1.36 6.91
C SER A 121 5.64 -1.53 5.47
N ASP A 122 5.06 -0.78 4.54
CA ASP A 122 5.45 -0.72 3.13
C ASP A 122 6.87 -0.17 2.97
N TYR A 123 7.16 0.96 3.63
CA TYR A 123 8.49 1.55 3.61
C TYR A 123 9.55 0.61 4.21
N LEU A 124 9.25 -0.01 5.36
CA LEU A 124 10.18 -0.91 6.04
C LEU A 124 10.44 -2.18 5.22
N VAL A 125 9.42 -2.78 4.60
CA VAL A 125 9.64 -3.97 3.75
C VAL A 125 10.38 -3.63 2.46
N CYS A 126 10.13 -2.47 1.86
CA CYS A 126 10.88 -2.01 0.69
C CYS A 126 12.35 -1.76 1.04
N ALA A 127 12.60 -1.04 2.14
CA ALA A 127 13.94 -0.72 2.59
C ALA A 127 14.72 -1.97 3.02
N ALA A 128 14.13 -2.85 3.82
CA ALA A 128 14.74 -4.12 4.25
C ALA A 128 15.14 -5.02 3.09
N ARG A 129 14.56 -4.82 1.89
CA ARG A 129 14.81 -5.65 0.74
C ARG A 129 15.71 -5.04 -0.32
N TYR A 130 15.53 -3.76 -0.60
CA TYR A 130 16.12 -3.13 -1.78
C TYR A 130 17.04 -1.95 -1.44
N HIS A 131 17.12 -1.52 -0.18
CA HIS A 131 17.96 -0.38 0.13
C HIS A 131 19.45 -0.75 0.03
N PRO A 132 20.25 -0.04 -0.80
CA PRO A 132 21.62 -0.44 -1.11
C PRO A 132 22.55 -0.42 0.11
N ALA A 133 22.31 0.49 1.07
CA ALA A 133 23.11 0.59 2.28
C ALA A 133 22.99 -0.60 3.25
N TYR A 134 22.10 -1.57 2.98
CA TYR A 134 21.83 -2.71 3.87
C TYR A 134 22.08 -4.08 3.22
N GLU A 135 22.82 -4.12 2.10
CA GLU A 135 23.17 -5.38 1.42
C GLU A 135 24.06 -6.28 2.30
N ASP A 136 25.00 -5.68 3.04
CA ASP A 136 25.88 -6.40 3.95
C ASP A 136 25.11 -6.95 5.16
N GLU A 137 24.16 -6.19 5.70
CA GLU A 137 23.26 -6.62 6.77
C GLU A 137 22.39 -7.80 6.32
N LEU A 138 21.87 -7.78 5.09
CA LEU A 138 21.13 -8.91 4.52
C LEU A 138 21.99 -10.18 4.46
N CYS A 139 23.25 -10.05 4.05
CA CYS A 139 24.21 -11.15 4.01
C CYS A 139 24.54 -11.68 5.42
N MET A 140 24.76 -10.76 6.37
CA MET A 140 25.07 -11.06 7.76
C MET A 140 23.92 -11.78 8.46
N VAL A 141 22.71 -11.21 8.42
CA VAL A 141 21.49 -11.82 9.00
C VAL A 141 21.20 -13.19 8.35
N GLY A 142 21.45 -13.31 7.04
CA GLY A 142 21.32 -14.56 6.32
C GLY A 142 22.21 -15.70 6.81
N LYS A 143 23.34 -15.41 7.46
CA LYS A 143 24.26 -16.42 8.00
C LYS A 143 23.87 -16.91 9.41
N HIS A 144 23.01 -16.17 10.10
CA HIS A 144 22.56 -16.51 11.45
C HIS A 144 21.55 -17.67 11.46
N THR A 145 21.49 -18.38 12.58
CA THR A 145 20.44 -19.39 12.84
C THR A 145 19.08 -18.73 13.04
N VAL A 146 18.00 -19.52 12.99
CA VAL A 146 16.65 -19.01 13.25
C VAL A 146 16.56 -18.38 14.64
N ASP A 147 17.08 -19.03 15.69
CA ASP A 147 17.07 -18.48 17.06
C ASP A 147 17.83 -17.16 17.16
N GLN A 148 19.00 -17.05 16.51
CA GLN A 148 19.77 -15.81 16.48
C GLN A 148 19.00 -14.68 15.78
N ARG A 149 18.35 -14.97 14.64
CA ARG A 149 17.51 -14.00 13.93
C ARG A 149 16.30 -13.57 14.78
N ILE A 150 15.67 -14.49 15.52
CA ILE A 150 14.58 -14.16 16.44
C ILE A 150 15.08 -13.21 17.53
N ALA A 151 16.22 -13.50 18.16
CA ALA A 151 16.82 -12.63 19.16
C ALA A 151 17.11 -11.22 18.59
N MET A 152 17.69 -11.14 17.39
CA MET A 152 17.95 -9.87 16.71
C MET A 152 16.66 -9.11 16.37
N ALA A 153 15.56 -9.78 16.01
CA ALA A 153 14.31 -9.12 15.66
C ALA A 153 13.69 -8.34 16.84
N VAL A 154 13.85 -8.87 18.06
CA VAL A 154 13.26 -8.29 19.28
C VAL A 154 14.22 -7.39 20.05
N ASP A 155 15.51 -7.40 19.75
CA ASP A 155 16.52 -6.55 20.38
C ASP A 155 16.32 -5.07 20.00
N SER A 156 15.87 -4.25 20.95
CA SER A 156 15.60 -2.83 20.73
C SER A 156 16.87 -1.99 20.55
N SER A 157 18.05 -2.51 20.91
CA SER A 157 19.33 -1.81 20.72
C SER A 157 19.82 -1.84 19.27
N LEU A 158 19.28 -2.74 18.45
CA LEU A 158 19.64 -2.85 17.04
C LEU A 158 18.86 -1.86 16.17
N PRO A 159 19.45 -1.36 15.06
CA PRO A 159 18.74 -0.55 14.09
C PRO A 159 17.46 -1.23 13.59
N ILE A 160 16.39 -0.46 13.38
CA ILE A 160 15.08 -1.00 13.01
C ILE A 160 15.11 -1.85 11.73
N LEU A 161 15.96 -1.50 10.76
CA LEU A 161 16.13 -2.28 9.53
C LEU A 161 16.81 -3.63 9.77
N THR A 162 17.82 -3.68 10.64
CA THR A 162 18.45 -4.95 11.05
C THR A 162 17.42 -5.87 11.70
N ARG A 163 16.59 -5.32 12.59
CA ARG A 163 15.49 -6.05 13.25
C ARG A 163 14.45 -6.53 12.24
N ALA A 164 14.10 -5.70 11.26
CA ALA A 164 13.14 -6.03 10.20
C ALA A 164 13.63 -7.15 9.28
N ILE A 165 14.90 -7.08 8.85
CA ILE A 165 15.55 -8.13 8.06
C ILE A 165 15.58 -9.44 8.86
N ALA A 166 15.96 -9.37 10.15
CA ALA A 166 15.97 -10.53 11.03
C ALA A 166 14.57 -11.13 11.23
N ALA A 167 13.53 -10.32 11.43
CA ALA A 167 12.15 -10.77 11.53
C ALA A 167 11.67 -11.43 10.24
N TRP A 168 11.98 -10.85 9.07
CA TRP A 168 11.69 -11.47 7.78
C TRP A 168 12.39 -12.83 7.65
N TYR A 169 13.68 -12.90 7.94
CA TYR A 169 14.45 -14.13 7.80
C TYR A 169 14.07 -15.21 8.83
N ALA A 170 13.66 -14.81 10.04
CA ALA A 170 13.17 -15.71 11.07
C ALA A 170 11.76 -16.24 10.74
N SER A 171 10.93 -15.47 10.02
CA SER A 171 9.55 -15.84 9.72
C SER A 171 9.39 -16.99 8.71
N GLY A 172 10.40 -17.24 7.86
CA GLY A 172 10.27 -18.22 6.78
C GLY A 172 9.42 -17.76 5.59
N LEU A 173 8.99 -16.50 5.57
CA LEU A 173 8.13 -15.97 4.51
C LEU A 173 8.91 -15.74 3.22
N ASN A 174 8.74 -16.69 2.29
CA ASN A 174 9.19 -16.54 0.90
C ASN A 174 8.07 -15.93 0.05
N TRP A 175 8.48 -15.13 -0.93
CA TRP A 175 7.59 -14.40 -1.83
C TRP A 175 7.89 -14.85 -3.28
N SER A 176 7.01 -14.56 -4.23
CA SER A 176 7.21 -14.91 -5.66
C SER A 176 8.56 -14.43 -6.23
N GLY A 177 9.49 -15.36 -6.48
CA GLY A 177 10.82 -15.07 -7.02
C GLY A 177 11.92 -14.79 -5.97
N GLU A 178 11.61 -14.91 -4.68
CA GLU A 178 12.58 -14.74 -3.59
C GLU A 178 12.51 -15.93 -2.63
N SER A 179 13.56 -16.75 -2.58
CA SER A 179 13.65 -17.97 -1.78
C SER A 179 14.85 -17.97 -0.80
N ARG A 180 15.45 -16.81 -0.55
CA ARG A 180 16.65 -16.66 0.31
C ARG A 180 16.43 -17.00 1.79
N VAL A 181 15.19 -16.93 2.29
CA VAL A 181 14.94 -16.95 3.74
C VAL A 181 15.18 -18.34 4.37
N GLY A 182 14.89 -19.40 3.62
CA GLY A 182 14.93 -20.78 4.12
C GLY A 182 13.74 -21.11 5.05
N LYS A 183 13.91 -22.13 5.91
CA LYS A 183 12.92 -22.52 6.92
C LYS A 183 12.99 -21.53 8.10
N GLY A 184 11.87 -20.92 8.43
CA GLY A 184 11.72 -20.07 9.62
C GLY A 184 10.86 -20.70 10.71
N ASP A 185 10.67 -19.97 11.80
CA ASP A 185 9.81 -20.31 12.93
C ASP A 185 8.93 -19.10 13.31
N LEU A 186 7.85 -18.92 12.54
CA LEU A 186 6.89 -17.84 12.79
C LEU A 186 6.25 -17.92 14.19
N PRO A 187 5.82 -19.10 14.72
CA PRO A 187 5.30 -19.21 16.07
C PRO A 187 6.28 -18.73 17.16
N GLN A 188 7.54 -19.18 17.12
CA GLN A 188 8.55 -18.78 18.09
C GLN A 188 8.89 -17.28 17.97
N LEU A 189 8.93 -16.74 16.75
CA LEU A 189 9.10 -15.31 16.51
C LEU A 189 7.97 -14.48 17.12
N MET A 190 6.70 -14.90 16.96
CA MET A 190 5.55 -14.23 17.59
C MET A 190 5.67 -14.28 19.12
N ALA A 191 6.03 -15.43 19.70
CA ALA A 191 6.23 -15.57 21.14
C ALA A 191 7.35 -14.66 21.66
N ALA A 192 8.44 -14.49 20.91
CA ALA A 192 9.51 -13.57 21.26
C ALA A 192 9.04 -12.11 21.28
N PHE A 193 8.24 -11.67 20.29
CA PHE A 193 7.65 -10.33 20.30
C PHE A 193 6.64 -10.14 21.44
N ALA A 194 5.86 -11.18 21.79
CA ALA A 194 4.95 -11.13 22.94
C ALA A 194 5.73 -10.90 24.25
N ASN A 195 6.83 -11.64 24.45
CA ASN A 195 7.73 -11.46 25.58
C ASN A 195 8.38 -10.07 25.61
N ALA A 196 8.54 -9.43 24.44
CA ALA A 196 9.02 -8.06 24.31
C ALA A 196 7.91 -6.99 24.46
N GLY A 197 6.70 -7.38 24.86
CA GLY A 197 5.60 -6.47 25.17
C GLY A 197 4.67 -6.12 24.00
N VAL A 198 4.78 -6.80 22.85
CA VAL A 198 3.81 -6.64 21.75
C VAL A 198 2.50 -7.37 22.10
N PRO A 199 1.31 -6.76 21.97
CA PRO A 199 0.05 -7.39 22.37
C PRO A 199 -0.27 -8.70 21.65
N ASP A 200 -0.62 -9.76 22.39
CA ASP A 200 -0.91 -11.11 21.86
C ASP A 200 -1.99 -11.13 20.77
N LYS A 201 -3.07 -10.36 20.97
CA LYS A 201 -4.16 -10.26 20.00
C LYS A 201 -3.66 -9.72 18.66
N PHE A 202 -2.81 -8.70 18.70
CA PHE A 202 -2.21 -8.12 17.49
C PHE A 202 -1.28 -9.12 16.79
N LEU A 203 -0.44 -9.84 17.56
CA LEU A 203 0.45 -10.87 17.02
C LEU A 203 -0.32 -12.03 16.37
N SER A 204 -1.45 -12.45 16.95
CA SER A 204 -2.32 -13.47 16.36
C SER A 204 -2.88 -13.04 15.01
N ASP A 205 -3.29 -11.79 14.88
CA ASP A 205 -3.78 -11.24 13.62
C ASP A 205 -2.66 -11.07 12.58
N VAL A 206 -1.47 -10.64 13.02
CA VAL A 206 -0.25 -10.60 12.18
C VAL A 206 0.11 -12.00 11.66
N ALA A 207 0.12 -13.02 12.52
CA ALA A 207 0.42 -14.39 12.13
C ALA A 207 -0.58 -14.91 11.08
N TYR A 208 -1.87 -14.61 11.26
CA TYR A 208 -2.89 -14.90 10.26
C TYR A 208 -2.62 -14.17 8.93
N ALA A 209 -2.28 -12.88 8.99
CA ALA A 209 -1.92 -12.08 7.82
C ALA A 209 -0.71 -12.63 7.06
N CYS A 210 0.35 -13.02 7.78
CA CYS A 210 1.53 -13.68 7.24
C CYS A 210 1.16 -14.95 6.46
N GLY A 211 0.38 -15.85 7.09
CA GLY A 211 -0.06 -17.09 6.45
C GLY A 211 -0.96 -16.88 5.23
N ARG A 212 -1.78 -15.82 5.25
CA ARG A 212 -2.76 -15.55 4.19
C ARG A 212 -2.19 -14.84 2.97
N THR A 213 -1.31 -13.87 3.20
CA THR A 213 -0.71 -13.04 2.14
C THR A 213 0.58 -13.66 1.61
N ARG A 214 1.30 -14.43 2.44
CA ARG A 214 2.67 -14.90 2.17
C ARG A 214 3.64 -13.78 1.82
N HIS A 215 3.29 -12.54 2.18
CA HIS A 215 4.10 -11.36 1.90
C HIS A 215 4.78 -10.92 3.20
N PRO A 216 6.08 -10.58 3.20
CA PRO A 216 6.80 -10.15 4.39
C PRO A 216 6.35 -8.80 4.96
N ILE A 217 5.37 -8.11 4.34
CA ILE A 217 4.92 -6.80 4.83
C ILE A 217 4.18 -6.94 6.17
N ALA A 218 3.50 -8.07 6.40
CA ALA A 218 2.81 -8.33 7.66
C ALA A 218 3.79 -8.47 8.83
N ILE A 219 4.95 -9.11 8.63
CA ILE A 219 5.93 -9.32 9.71
C ILE A 219 6.69 -8.03 10.09
N MET A 220 6.54 -6.96 9.32
CA MET A 220 7.04 -5.64 9.68
C MET A 220 6.26 -5.04 10.86
N LEU A 221 5.00 -5.43 11.05
CA LEU A 221 4.10 -4.80 12.02
C LEU A 221 4.56 -4.96 13.49
N PRO A 222 5.02 -6.13 13.98
CA PRO A 222 5.53 -6.25 15.35
C PRO A 222 6.82 -5.43 15.58
N VAL A 223 7.71 -5.35 14.59
CA VAL A 223 8.94 -4.54 14.66
C VAL A 223 8.58 -3.06 14.78
N LEU A 224 7.66 -2.59 13.95
CA LEU A 224 7.16 -1.21 13.97
C LEU A 224 6.42 -0.89 15.26
N TRP A 225 5.60 -1.81 15.77
CA TRP A 225 4.89 -1.63 17.03
C TRP A 225 5.86 -1.41 18.19
N ALA A 226 6.85 -2.30 18.32
CA ALA A 226 7.87 -2.22 19.35
C ALA A 226 8.71 -0.93 19.25
N ALA A 227 9.03 -0.47 18.03
CA ALA A 227 9.74 0.78 17.83
C ALA A 227 8.89 2.02 18.20
N ALA A 228 7.63 2.07 17.73
CA ALA A 228 6.74 3.20 17.96
C ALA A 228 6.32 3.36 19.43
N HIS A 229 6.27 2.26 20.19
CA HIS A 229 5.88 2.24 21.61
C HIS A 229 7.07 2.00 22.56
N SER A 230 8.31 2.17 22.08
CA SER A 230 9.50 2.12 22.93
C SER A 230 9.49 3.25 23.96
N SER A 231 10.02 2.99 25.16
CA SER A 231 10.26 4.02 26.18
C SER A 231 11.28 5.08 25.74
N GLU A 232 12.11 4.78 24.75
CA GLU A 232 13.06 5.73 24.15
C GLU A 232 12.38 6.72 23.20
N ASN A 233 11.14 6.44 22.78
CA ASN A 233 10.39 7.35 21.93
C ASN A 233 9.94 8.55 22.75
N SER A 234 10.62 9.67 22.55
CA SER A 234 10.38 10.93 23.25
C SER A 234 9.03 11.57 22.91
N VAL A 235 8.42 11.16 21.79
CA VAL A 235 7.16 11.69 21.28
C VAL A 235 6.18 10.53 21.11
N TRP A 236 5.13 10.54 21.92
CA TRP A 236 4.04 9.58 21.77
C TRP A 236 3.49 9.62 20.34
N PRO A 237 3.17 8.45 19.75
CA PRO A 237 2.54 8.44 18.45
C PRO A 237 1.25 9.26 18.47
N TYR A 238 1.02 10.02 17.41
CA TYR A 238 -0.16 10.87 17.29
C TYR A 238 -0.72 10.80 15.87
N THR A 239 -1.95 11.25 15.71
CA THR A 239 -2.62 11.33 14.41
C THR A 239 -2.78 12.80 14.02
N THR A 240 -2.52 13.12 12.76
CA THR A 240 -2.67 14.46 12.20
C THR A 240 -3.36 14.41 10.85
N ASP A 241 -4.09 15.47 10.52
CA ASP A 241 -4.66 15.66 9.19
C ASP A 241 -3.69 16.45 8.31
N VAL A 242 -3.22 15.80 7.25
CA VAL A 242 -2.37 16.43 6.25
C VAL A 242 -3.21 16.84 5.04
N ALA A 243 -2.93 18.02 4.49
CA ALA A 243 -3.54 18.47 3.25
C ALA A 243 -3.16 17.52 2.11
N LEU A 244 -4.15 17.00 1.41
CA LEU A 244 -3.93 16.13 0.25
C LEU A 244 -3.78 16.95 -1.03
N PRO A 245 -2.94 16.50 -1.99
CA PRO A 245 -2.91 17.12 -3.32
C PRO A 245 -4.29 17.07 -3.98
N VAL A 246 -4.67 18.19 -4.60
CA VAL A 246 -5.90 18.30 -5.37
C VAL A 246 -5.84 17.33 -6.54
N SER A 247 -6.82 16.45 -6.64
CA SER A 247 -6.93 15.47 -7.72
C SER A 247 -8.21 15.72 -8.50
N PRO A 248 -8.13 16.23 -9.75
CA PRO A 248 -9.32 16.45 -10.56
C PRO A 248 -10.03 15.14 -10.86
N ALA A 249 -11.35 15.19 -11.03
CA ALA A 249 -12.14 14.05 -11.46
C ALA A 249 -12.11 13.92 -12.99
N ILE A 250 -11.86 12.70 -13.48
CA ILE A 250 -11.93 12.33 -14.90
C ILE A 250 -13.11 11.36 -15.04
N ARG A 251 -14.25 11.88 -15.53
CA ARG A 251 -15.54 11.16 -15.52
C ARG A 251 -15.95 10.72 -14.11
N GLY A 252 -15.80 11.64 -13.16
CA GLY A 252 -16.10 11.40 -11.75
C GLY A 252 -15.05 10.56 -10.99
N VAL A 253 -14.15 9.85 -11.69
CA VAL A 253 -13.06 9.10 -11.05
C VAL A 253 -11.89 10.02 -10.75
N PRO A 254 -11.40 10.14 -9.51
CA PRO A 254 -10.24 10.97 -9.20
C PRO A 254 -8.99 10.55 -9.98
N ALA A 255 -8.23 11.52 -10.49
CA ALA A 255 -7.03 11.30 -11.29
C ALA A 255 -5.99 10.41 -10.60
N TYR A 256 -5.89 10.45 -9.26
CA TYR A 256 -4.99 9.57 -8.49
C TYR A 256 -5.26 8.08 -8.71
N ALA A 257 -6.47 7.67 -9.14
CA ALA A 257 -6.77 6.28 -9.44
C ALA A 257 -6.01 5.77 -10.68
N TYR A 258 -5.55 6.68 -11.56
CA TYR A 258 -4.84 6.37 -12.80
C TYR A 258 -3.33 6.53 -12.64
N ASP A 259 -2.70 5.60 -11.93
CA ASP A 259 -1.28 5.63 -11.58
C ASP A 259 -0.46 4.52 -12.29
N LYS A 260 0.73 4.23 -11.74
CA LYS A 260 1.61 3.15 -12.19
C LYS A 260 1.00 1.74 -12.14
N HIS A 261 -0.17 1.55 -11.53
CA HIS A 261 -0.85 0.24 -11.46
C HIS A 261 -1.98 0.10 -12.48
N THR A 262 -2.29 1.14 -13.25
CA THR A 262 -3.33 1.11 -14.29
C THR A 262 -2.73 1.31 -15.69
N TYR A 263 -3.31 0.67 -16.70
CA TYR A 263 -2.82 0.84 -18.08
C TYR A 263 -2.96 2.29 -18.56
N ALA A 264 -4.07 2.95 -18.23
CA ALA A 264 -4.29 4.35 -18.58
C ALA A 264 -3.28 5.28 -17.89
N GLY A 265 -3.01 5.05 -16.60
CA GLY A 265 -2.03 5.80 -15.82
C GLY A 265 -0.62 5.64 -16.35
N LYS A 266 -0.12 4.40 -16.49
CA LYS A 266 1.22 4.12 -17.07
C LYS A 266 1.44 4.84 -18.40
N ALA A 267 0.46 4.78 -19.30
CA ALA A 267 0.61 5.40 -20.61
C ALA A 267 0.52 6.94 -20.59
N ALA A 268 -0.24 7.53 -19.66
CA ALA A 268 -0.24 8.98 -19.44
C ALA A 268 1.10 9.43 -18.86
N ILE A 269 1.63 8.69 -17.88
CA ILE A 269 2.94 8.94 -17.26
C ILE A 269 4.07 8.82 -18.29
N GLY A 270 4.07 7.79 -19.13
CA GLY A 270 5.09 7.64 -20.18
C GLY A 270 5.09 8.80 -21.18
N ARG A 271 3.92 9.36 -21.52
CA ARG A 271 3.85 10.59 -22.33
C ARG A 271 4.30 11.82 -21.56
N PHE A 272 3.95 11.91 -20.29
CA PHE A 272 4.34 13.02 -19.41
C PHE A 272 5.87 13.11 -19.29
N ALA A 273 6.53 11.96 -19.10
CA ALA A 273 8.00 11.86 -19.07
C ALA A 273 8.69 12.35 -20.36
N LEU A 274 8.00 12.31 -21.51
CA LEU A 274 8.54 12.73 -22.82
C LEU A 274 8.12 14.16 -23.22
N GLN A 275 6.99 14.65 -22.72
CA GLN A 275 6.36 15.90 -23.21
C GLN A 275 6.45 17.06 -22.21
N ASN A 276 6.89 16.82 -20.98
CA ASN A 276 7.16 17.87 -20.02
C ASN A 276 8.66 18.10 -19.97
N ASP A 277 9.10 19.28 -20.42
CA ASP A 277 10.53 19.58 -20.59
C ASP A 277 11.32 19.47 -19.27
N GLN A 278 10.76 19.96 -18.16
CA GLN A 278 11.41 19.91 -16.85
C GLN A 278 11.59 18.47 -16.35
N VAL A 279 10.56 17.62 -16.46
CA VAL A 279 10.66 16.22 -16.07
C VAL A 279 11.59 15.46 -17.01
N ALA A 280 11.53 15.71 -18.32
CA ALA A 280 12.40 15.08 -19.30
C ALA A 280 13.88 15.43 -19.07
N GLU A 281 14.18 16.70 -18.77
CA GLU A 281 15.52 17.18 -18.42
C GLU A 281 16.08 16.43 -17.22
N VAL A 282 15.33 16.38 -16.11
CA VAL A 282 15.75 15.66 -14.90
C VAL A 282 15.95 14.17 -15.18
N LEU A 283 15.05 13.52 -15.92
CA LEU A 283 15.19 12.11 -16.28
C LEU A 283 16.46 11.86 -17.11
N SER A 284 16.74 12.70 -18.10
CA SER A 284 17.91 12.57 -18.98
C SER A 284 19.24 12.76 -18.23
N LYS A 285 19.23 13.54 -17.15
CA LYS A 285 20.38 13.74 -16.26
C LYS A 285 20.73 12.49 -15.45
N TRP A 286 19.72 11.74 -14.99
CA TRP A 286 19.91 10.71 -13.96
C TRP A 286 19.82 9.26 -14.46
N VAL A 287 19.09 9.00 -15.55
CA VAL A 287 18.87 7.64 -16.04
C VAL A 287 18.86 7.54 -17.56
N ALA A 288 19.19 6.35 -18.07
CA ALA A 288 19.02 6.05 -19.49
C ALA A 288 17.53 6.04 -19.89
N ASP A 289 17.25 6.40 -21.16
CA ASP A 289 15.90 6.56 -21.72
C ASP A 289 14.96 5.39 -21.42
N PHE A 290 15.46 4.15 -21.46
CA PHE A 290 14.64 2.96 -21.24
C PHE A 290 14.09 2.84 -19.80
N ARG A 291 14.65 3.56 -18.82
CA ARG A 291 14.20 3.62 -17.42
C ARG A 291 13.38 4.85 -17.10
N ALA A 292 13.36 5.86 -17.98
CA ALA A 292 12.71 7.13 -17.74
C ALA A 292 11.22 6.99 -17.38
N ALA A 293 10.51 6.07 -18.04
CA ALA A 293 9.09 5.83 -17.79
C ALA A 293 8.82 5.23 -16.40
N ASP A 294 9.66 4.30 -15.92
CA ASP A 294 9.51 3.70 -14.60
C ASP A 294 9.87 4.69 -13.49
N ALA A 295 10.90 5.52 -13.71
CA ALA A 295 11.29 6.61 -12.81
C ALA A 295 10.17 7.66 -12.66
N ALA A 296 9.62 8.13 -13.79
CA ALA A 296 8.47 9.03 -13.78
C ALA A 296 7.24 8.40 -13.11
N ALA A 297 7.02 7.09 -13.29
CA ALA A 297 5.91 6.37 -12.65
C ALA A 297 6.08 6.23 -11.14
N MET A 298 7.31 6.09 -10.65
CA MET A 298 7.60 6.09 -9.22
C MET A 298 7.42 7.48 -8.62
N ALA A 299 7.96 8.53 -9.26
CA ALA A 299 7.79 9.91 -8.80
C ALA A 299 6.31 10.33 -8.79
N ALA A 300 5.55 10.03 -9.84
CA ALA A 300 4.11 10.29 -9.86
C ALA A 300 3.35 9.52 -8.76
N PHE A 301 3.82 8.33 -8.40
CA PHE A 301 3.24 7.57 -7.29
C PHE A 301 3.49 8.26 -5.94
N TYR A 302 4.70 8.75 -5.67
CA TYR A 302 5.01 9.49 -4.44
C TYR A 302 4.30 10.85 -4.34
N VAL A 303 4.18 11.57 -5.45
CA VAL A 303 3.50 12.88 -5.49
C VAL A 303 1.99 12.75 -5.30
N ASP A 304 1.35 11.77 -5.97
CA ASP A 304 -0.11 11.76 -6.12
C ASP A 304 -0.76 10.55 -5.43
N ALA A 305 -0.16 9.37 -5.45
CA ALA A 305 -0.80 8.18 -4.90
C ALA A 305 -0.49 7.95 -3.42
N ILE A 306 0.71 8.29 -2.95
CA ILE A 306 1.19 8.04 -1.58
C ILE A 306 0.50 8.87 -0.48
N PRO A 307 0.15 10.16 -0.66
CA PRO A 307 -0.38 10.98 0.42
C PRO A 307 -1.57 10.32 1.15
N VAL A 308 -1.53 10.36 2.48
CA VAL A 308 -2.49 9.67 3.37
C VAL A 308 -3.24 10.66 4.25
N ARG A 309 -4.47 10.31 4.64
CA ARG A 309 -5.25 11.07 5.62
C ARG A 309 -6.30 10.19 6.33
N PRO A 310 -6.46 10.29 7.66
CA PRO A 310 -5.56 10.97 8.60
C PRO A 310 -4.24 10.19 8.76
N GLN A 311 -3.12 10.87 9.04
CA GLN A 311 -1.78 10.27 9.13
C GLN A 311 -1.38 9.98 10.57
N PHE A 312 -0.96 8.75 10.85
CA PHE A 312 -0.31 8.36 12.10
C PHE A 312 1.20 8.60 12.00
N LEU A 313 1.75 9.31 12.98
CA LEU A 313 3.16 9.68 13.07
C LEU A 313 3.75 9.23 14.39
N TRP A 314 5.03 8.84 14.34
CA TRP A 314 5.90 8.57 15.48
C TRP A 314 7.33 9.00 15.13
N GLN A 315 8.25 9.02 16.10
CA GLN A 315 9.59 9.60 15.92
C GLN A 315 10.37 9.06 14.70
N GLY A 316 10.21 7.79 14.34
CA GLY A 316 10.88 7.18 13.18
C GLY A 316 10.12 7.23 11.86
N SER A 317 8.94 7.88 11.78
CA SER A 317 8.11 7.89 10.57
C SER A 317 8.82 8.52 9.37
N ALA A 318 9.44 9.69 9.55
CA ALA A 318 10.08 10.43 8.45
C ALA A 318 11.31 9.69 7.90
N ASP A 319 12.15 9.14 8.77
CA ASP A 319 13.33 8.36 8.37
C ASP A 319 12.94 7.10 7.60
N LEU A 320 11.90 6.39 8.05
CA LEU A 320 11.42 5.22 7.32
C LEU A 320 10.84 5.59 5.96
N GLU A 321 10.06 6.67 5.86
CA GLU A 321 9.55 7.15 4.58
C GLU A 321 10.69 7.46 3.60
N ARG A 322 11.75 8.14 4.07
CA ARG A 322 12.94 8.41 3.27
C ARG A 322 13.60 7.11 2.79
N LEU A 323 13.86 6.16 3.69
CA LEU A 323 14.48 4.86 3.35
C LEU A 323 13.62 4.04 2.39
N GLY A 324 12.29 4.01 2.60
CA GLY A 324 11.35 3.32 1.72
C GLY A 324 11.36 3.90 0.31
N ARG A 325 11.36 5.24 0.20
CA ARG A 325 11.44 5.96 -1.07
C ARG A 325 12.76 5.70 -1.78
N GLU A 326 13.89 5.82 -1.08
CA GLU A 326 15.22 5.51 -1.61
C GLU A 326 15.27 4.08 -2.17
N ALA A 327 14.75 3.10 -1.43
CA ALA A 327 14.71 1.70 -1.84
C ALA A 327 13.82 1.47 -3.08
N ASP A 328 12.67 2.13 -3.16
CA ASP A 328 11.76 2.05 -4.31
C ASP A 328 12.39 2.62 -5.59
N PHE A 329 13.06 3.77 -5.51
CA PHE A 329 13.77 4.38 -6.64
C PHE A 329 15.02 3.58 -7.02
N PHE A 330 15.79 3.09 -6.05
CA PHE A 330 16.94 2.24 -6.30
C PHE A 330 16.55 0.93 -7.00
N LYS A 331 15.42 0.33 -6.64
CA LYS A 331 14.91 -0.90 -7.27
C LYS A 331 14.65 -0.74 -8.77
N ILE A 332 14.19 0.43 -9.21
CA ILE A 332 14.03 0.75 -10.64
C ILE A 332 15.33 1.33 -11.26
N GLY A 333 16.40 1.36 -10.45
CA GLY A 333 17.73 1.94 -10.65
C GLY A 333 17.70 3.37 -11.16
N PHE A 334 16.99 4.19 -10.39
CA PHE A 334 17.13 5.63 -10.39
C PHE A 334 18.05 6.02 -9.20
N PRO A 335 19.10 6.84 -9.41
CA PRO A 335 20.03 7.22 -8.34
C PRO A 335 19.37 8.00 -7.20
N ILE A 336 19.83 7.78 -5.96
CA ILE A 336 19.29 8.41 -4.75
C ILE A 336 19.40 9.95 -4.82
N ASP A 337 20.54 10.46 -5.28
CA ASP A 337 20.83 11.90 -5.36
C ASP A 337 19.86 12.67 -6.27
N GLY A 338 19.19 12.00 -7.21
CA GLY A 338 18.23 12.63 -8.12
C GLY A 338 16.78 12.59 -7.65
N ILE A 339 16.47 11.89 -6.55
CA ILE A 339 15.08 11.58 -6.16
C ILE A 339 14.29 12.86 -5.91
N GLU A 340 14.83 13.79 -5.11
CA GLU A 340 14.11 15.03 -4.77
C GLU A 340 13.89 15.89 -6.00
N GLU A 341 14.90 16.04 -6.87
CA GLU A 341 14.80 16.81 -8.11
C GLU A 341 13.68 16.28 -9.01
N LEU A 342 13.57 14.95 -9.15
CA LEU A 342 12.52 14.33 -9.96
C LEU A 342 11.14 14.44 -9.29
N VAL A 343 11.04 14.19 -7.99
CA VAL A 343 9.77 14.29 -7.25
C VAL A 343 9.25 15.73 -7.29
N GLU A 344 10.11 16.73 -7.12
CA GLU A 344 9.78 18.14 -7.22
C GLU A 344 9.34 18.52 -8.64
N ALA A 345 10.07 18.10 -9.67
CA ALA A 345 9.69 18.33 -11.07
C ALA A 345 8.30 17.73 -11.38
N VAL A 346 8.01 16.51 -10.91
CA VAL A 346 6.69 15.90 -11.10
C VAL A 346 5.61 16.61 -10.30
N SER A 347 5.90 17.03 -9.06
CA SER A 347 4.97 17.77 -8.20
C SER A 347 4.52 19.08 -8.84
N HIS A 348 5.47 19.89 -9.30
CA HIS A 348 5.18 21.16 -9.98
C HIS A 348 4.39 21.00 -11.28
N ASN A 349 4.51 19.84 -11.94
CA ASN A 349 3.88 19.58 -13.23
C ASN A 349 2.72 18.57 -13.16
N LEU A 350 2.18 18.29 -11.97
CA LEU A 350 1.09 17.33 -11.77
C LEU A 350 -0.16 17.70 -12.58
N GLY A 351 -0.41 19.00 -12.79
CA GLY A 351 -1.50 19.49 -13.64
C GLY A 351 -1.41 18.99 -15.09
N GLN A 352 -0.21 18.98 -15.69
CA GLN A 352 -0.01 18.47 -17.05
C GLN A 352 -0.20 16.96 -17.12
N LEU A 353 0.27 16.21 -16.11
CA LEU A 353 0.01 14.76 -16.01
C LEU A 353 -1.50 14.47 -15.94
N ASN A 354 -2.25 15.25 -15.16
CA ASN A 354 -3.70 15.12 -15.07
C ASN A 354 -4.40 15.43 -16.41
N ALA A 355 -3.95 16.45 -17.14
CA ALA A 355 -4.46 16.73 -18.49
C ALA A 355 -4.17 15.59 -19.48
N LEU A 356 -3.02 14.91 -19.38
CA LEU A 356 -2.69 13.74 -20.19
C LEU A 356 -3.57 12.52 -19.86
N ARG A 357 -3.84 12.28 -18.57
CA ARG A 357 -4.79 11.24 -18.11
C ARG A 357 -6.19 11.50 -18.68
N ALA A 358 -6.68 12.74 -18.57
CA ALA A 358 -7.99 13.14 -19.08
C ALA A 358 -8.12 12.94 -20.59
N ARG A 359 -7.17 13.48 -21.39
CA ARG A 359 -7.17 13.32 -22.85
C ARG A 359 -7.24 11.86 -23.29
N ARG A 360 -6.48 10.98 -22.63
CA ARG A 360 -6.44 9.55 -22.97
C ARG A 360 -7.77 8.84 -22.72
N LEU A 361 -8.43 9.15 -21.61
CA LEU A 361 -9.69 8.50 -21.22
C LEU A 361 -10.87 9.05 -22.03
N LEU A 362 -10.84 10.33 -22.40
CA LEU A 362 -11.85 10.94 -23.27
C LEU A 362 -11.75 10.44 -24.72
N ALA A 363 -10.54 10.31 -25.29
CA ALA A 363 -10.38 9.86 -26.68
C ALA A 363 -10.83 8.41 -26.95
N LYS A 364 -10.98 7.57 -25.92
CA LYS A 364 -11.43 6.18 -26.07
C LYS A 364 -12.93 6.04 -26.35
N THR A 365 -13.76 7.00 -25.94
CA THR A 365 -15.22 6.91 -26.18
C THR A 365 -15.59 7.27 -27.60
N ASP A 366 -14.88 8.21 -28.20
CA ASP A 366 -15.22 8.70 -29.54
C ASP A 366 -14.95 7.64 -30.62
N LYS A 367 -14.11 6.65 -30.31
CA LYS A 367 -13.85 5.48 -31.16
C LYS A 367 -14.83 4.32 -30.94
N GLY A 368 -15.62 4.33 -29.87
CA GLY A 368 -16.63 3.30 -29.58
C GLY A 368 -18.06 3.73 -29.93
N ALA A 369 -18.28 5.01 -30.26
CA ALA A 369 -19.58 5.58 -30.66
C ALA A 369 -19.73 5.76 -32.18
N LYS A 370 -18.74 5.29 -32.96
CA LYS A 370 -18.79 5.14 -34.42
C LYS A 370 -18.72 3.65 -34.74
#